data_AF-A0A8B6EFS9-F1
#
_entry.id   AF-A0A8B6EFS9-F1
#
_cell.length_a   1.000
_cell.length_b   1.000
_cell.length_c   1.000
_cell.angle_alpha   90.00
_cell.angle_beta   90.00
_cell.angle_gamma   90.00
#
_symmetry.space_group_name_H-M   'P 1'
#
loop_
_entity.id
_entity.type
_entity.pdbx_description
1 polymer ?
#
loop_
_entity_poly.entity_id
_entity_poly.type
_entity_poly.pdbx_seq_one_letter_code
_entity_poly.pdbx_strand_id
1 'polypeptide(L)'
;MSLTSISKSEILIAEDYCEVHKEESLDLYCTQHDKVYCRKCTHSNHQTCKDVLSLEVASKDIKTSSLLGDTLRDWQNIGSTLESLRKARDENINELDSVEKNILAEISKWKNQLITKTTASEKKLKINLSNAKEKTLDLLRKENSEISELYDIVQERKQNIEDLKEQGSNNQLYLTLREQGKGLQYVFKKAQNMTLSYKKADLKFKSKGNIKNIGSIEEVSEACAIQNSLVKPKQA
;
A
#
# COMPACT_ATOMS: atom_id res chain seq x y z
N MET A 1 38.38 -19.73 24.61
CA MET A 1 39.01 -20.60 23.59
C MET A 1 38.22 -20.46 22.31
N SER A 2 38.84 -19.87 21.28
CA SER A 2 38.23 -19.69 19.96
C SER A 2 38.38 -20.99 19.19
N LEU A 3 37.29 -21.65 18.80
CA LEU A 3 37.32 -22.82 17.91
C LEU A 3 37.59 -22.33 16.49
N THR A 4 38.83 -21.92 16.21
CA THR A 4 39.31 -21.60 14.87
C THR A 4 39.52 -22.90 14.08
N SER A 5 38.73 -23.05 13.02
CA SER A 5 38.97 -23.87 11.83
C SER A 5 39.74 -25.18 12.03
N ILE A 6 39.05 -26.23 12.48
CA ILE A 6 39.54 -27.60 12.31
C ILE A 6 39.42 -27.94 10.82
N SER A 7 40.56 -27.97 10.15
CA SER A 7 40.76 -28.37 8.76
C SER A 7 40.21 -29.79 8.53
N LYS A 8 39.62 -30.01 7.35
CA LYS A 8 39.15 -31.33 6.93
C LYS A 8 40.39 -32.20 6.65
N SER A 9 40.47 -33.34 7.35
CA SER A 9 41.47 -34.42 7.20
C SER A 9 42.90 -34.18 7.71
N GLU A 10 43.06 -33.62 8.90
CA GLU A 10 44.31 -33.79 9.67
C GLU A 10 44.07 -34.80 10.80
N ILE A 11 44.92 -35.82 10.90
CA ILE A 11 44.96 -36.65 12.10
C ILE A 11 45.53 -35.74 13.20
N LEU A 12 44.70 -35.36 14.16
CA LEU A 12 45.16 -34.64 15.34
C LEU A 12 45.95 -35.64 16.20
N ILE A 13 47.26 -35.49 16.21
CA ILE A 13 48.18 -36.27 17.04
C ILE A 13 48.40 -35.46 18.32
N ALA A 14 48.13 -36.08 19.48
CA ALA A 14 48.47 -35.48 20.76
C ALA A 14 49.99 -35.46 20.93
N GLU A 15 50.53 -34.42 21.59
CA GLU A 15 51.96 -34.37 21.89
C GLU A 15 52.30 -35.38 23.00
N ASP A 16 53.33 -36.19 22.77
CA ASP A 16 53.80 -37.19 23.75
C ASP A 16 54.85 -36.62 24.73
N TYR A 17 55.06 -35.29 24.74
CA TYR A 17 56.05 -34.60 25.58
C TYR A 17 55.39 -33.65 26.59
N CYS A 18 56.06 -33.45 27.72
CA CYS A 18 55.55 -32.56 28.77
C CYS A 18 55.70 -31.10 28.36
N GLU A 19 54.59 -30.34 28.43
CA GLU A 19 54.56 -28.89 28.16
C GLU A 19 55.56 -28.09 29.03
N VAL A 20 55.81 -28.53 30.27
CA VAL A 20 56.70 -27.87 31.24
C VAL A 20 58.15 -28.36 31.10
N HIS A 21 58.32 -29.65 30.82
CA HIS A 21 59.64 -30.29 30.69
C HIS A 21 59.77 -30.83 29.27
N LYS A 22 60.10 -29.95 28.32
CA LYS A 22 60.02 -30.21 26.86
C LYS A 22 60.81 -31.41 26.34
N GLU A 23 61.76 -31.92 27.13
CA GLU A 23 62.60 -33.09 26.79
C GLU A 23 62.09 -34.38 27.46
N GLU A 24 61.05 -34.31 28.29
CA GLU A 24 60.51 -35.45 29.02
C GLU A 24 59.23 -35.96 28.32
N SER A 25 59.17 -37.26 28.09
CA SER A 25 57.97 -37.92 27.59
C SER A 25 56.90 -38.01 28.67
N LEU A 26 55.64 -37.98 28.24
CA LEU A 26 54.47 -38.27 29.06
C LEU A 26 54.34 -39.78 29.25
N ASP A 27 54.61 -40.29 30.45
CA ASP A 27 54.66 -41.73 30.73
C ASP A 27 53.88 -42.16 31.97
N LEU A 28 53.30 -41.21 32.71
CA LEU A 28 52.49 -41.45 33.90
C LEU A 28 51.09 -40.84 33.77
N TYR A 29 50.09 -41.50 34.35
CA TYR A 29 48.71 -41.03 34.43
C TYR A 29 48.26 -40.99 35.89
N CYS A 30 47.71 -39.84 36.30
CA CYS A 30 47.17 -39.64 37.64
C CYS A 30 45.66 -39.76 37.58
N THR A 31 45.11 -40.80 38.20
CA THR A 31 43.65 -41.04 38.24
C THR A 31 42.91 -39.98 39.07
N GLN A 32 43.58 -39.40 40.08
CA GLN A 32 42.99 -38.38 40.95
C GLN A 32 42.76 -37.04 40.23
N HIS A 33 43.58 -36.75 39.22
CA HIS A 33 43.53 -35.50 38.45
C HIS A 33 43.10 -35.70 36.99
N ASP A 34 42.85 -36.95 36.59
CA ASP A 34 42.58 -37.36 35.21
C ASP A 34 43.53 -36.74 34.18
N LYS A 35 44.85 -36.82 34.48
CA LYS A 35 45.87 -36.13 33.70
C LYS A 35 47.10 -36.99 33.44
N VAL A 36 47.63 -36.92 32.22
CA VAL A 36 48.92 -37.50 31.83
C VAL A 36 50.04 -36.50 32.12
N TYR A 37 51.16 -36.99 32.65
CA TYR A 37 52.31 -36.16 33.04
C TYR A 37 53.64 -36.95 32.94
N CYS A 38 54.77 -36.24 33.00
CA CYS A 38 56.10 -36.86 32.98
C CYS A 38 56.65 -37.12 34.40
N ARG A 39 57.70 -37.94 34.50
CA ARG A 39 58.36 -38.27 35.78
C ARG A 39 58.81 -37.07 36.60
N LYS A 40 59.29 -35.98 35.98
CA LYS A 40 59.68 -34.75 36.70
C LYS A 40 58.49 -34.07 37.37
N CYS A 41 57.33 -34.05 36.72
CA CYS A 41 56.09 -33.53 37.31
C CYS A 41 55.61 -34.32 38.54
N THR A 42 56.01 -35.59 38.69
CA THR A 42 55.76 -36.38 39.90
C THR A 42 56.36 -35.74 41.14
N HIS A 43 57.58 -35.24 41.04
CA HIS A 43 58.33 -34.74 42.18
C HIS A 43 57.94 -33.32 42.59
N SER A 44 57.35 -32.55 41.67
CA SER A 44 56.91 -31.18 41.92
C SER A 44 55.43 -31.08 42.27
N ASN A 45 54.55 -31.65 41.43
CA ASN A 45 53.11 -31.36 41.47
C ASN A 45 52.24 -32.58 41.84
N HIS A 46 52.78 -33.79 41.74
CA HIS A 46 52.02 -35.03 42.00
C HIS A 46 52.63 -35.90 43.12
N GLN A 47 53.49 -35.34 43.98
CA GLN A 47 54.25 -36.10 44.99
C GLN A 47 53.34 -36.80 46.02
N THR A 48 52.18 -36.22 46.30
CA THR A 48 51.18 -36.74 47.24
C THR A 48 50.08 -37.56 46.59
N CYS A 49 50.08 -37.70 45.26
CA CYS A 49 49.09 -38.50 44.53
C CYS A 49 49.34 -39.98 44.79
N LYS A 50 48.31 -40.70 45.25
CA LYS A 50 48.44 -42.11 45.63
C LYS A 50 48.15 -43.07 44.49
N ASP A 51 47.34 -42.64 43.53
CA ASP A 51 46.79 -43.49 42.48
C ASP A 51 47.35 -43.10 41.11
N VAL A 52 48.63 -43.41 40.94
CA VAL A 52 49.42 -43.16 39.73
C VAL A 52 49.67 -44.47 39.00
N LEU A 53 49.35 -44.49 37.71
CA LEU A 53 49.59 -45.62 36.82
C LEU A 53 50.61 -45.22 35.75
N SER A 54 51.35 -46.18 35.20
CA SER A 54 52.07 -45.92 33.95
C SER A 54 51.05 -45.71 32.82
N LEU A 55 51.37 -44.84 31.87
CA LEU A 55 50.50 -44.57 30.73
C LEU A 55 50.23 -45.84 29.91
N GLU A 56 51.19 -46.76 29.81
CA GLU A 56 51.01 -48.08 29.19
C GLU A 56 49.92 -48.91 29.89
N VAL A 57 49.86 -48.88 31.22
CA VAL A 57 48.82 -49.60 31.99
C VAL A 57 47.48 -48.89 31.88
N ALA A 58 47.46 -47.55 31.94
CA ALA A 58 46.24 -46.76 31.85
C ALA A 58 45.59 -46.78 30.45
N SER A 59 46.40 -46.83 29.39
CA SER A 59 45.95 -46.93 28.00
C SER A 59 45.73 -48.37 27.52
N LYS A 60 46.00 -49.35 28.38
CA LYS A 60 45.76 -50.75 28.06
C LYS A 60 44.28 -50.94 27.71
N ASP A 61 44.04 -51.62 26.60
CA ASP A 61 42.69 -51.92 26.10
C ASP A 61 41.85 -50.66 25.76
N ILE A 62 42.46 -49.47 25.60
CA ILE A 62 41.74 -48.22 25.26
C ILE A 62 40.88 -48.36 24.00
N LYS A 63 41.35 -49.13 23.02
CA LYS A 63 40.63 -49.42 21.76
C LYS A 63 39.33 -50.21 21.97
N THR A 64 39.17 -50.87 23.11
CA THR A 64 37.97 -51.63 23.50
C THR A 64 37.31 -51.07 24.75
N SER A 65 37.78 -49.92 25.25
CA SER A 65 37.27 -49.29 26.47
C SER A 65 35.91 -48.61 26.23
N SER A 66 35.12 -48.48 27.30
CA SER A 66 33.90 -47.66 27.27
C SER A 66 34.21 -46.19 26.99
N LEU A 67 35.36 -45.67 27.43
CA LEU A 67 35.76 -44.28 27.19
C LEU A 67 35.80 -43.95 25.69
N LEU A 68 36.39 -44.82 24.86
CA LEU A 68 36.39 -44.64 23.41
C LEU A 68 34.96 -44.73 22.84
N GLY A 69 34.20 -45.74 23.26
CA GLY A 69 32.82 -45.94 22.78
C GLY A 69 31.88 -44.78 23.13
N ASP A 70 31.95 -44.30 24.37
CA ASP A 70 31.17 -43.18 24.89
C ASP A 70 31.59 -41.88 24.19
N THR A 71 32.89 -41.62 24.04
CA THR A 71 33.39 -40.44 23.32
C THR A 71 32.96 -40.42 21.85
N LEU A 72 33.06 -41.55 21.14
CA LEU A 72 32.60 -41.67 19.76
C LEU A 72 31.08 -41.46 19.65
N ARG A 73 30.32 -42.01 20.59
CA ARG A 73 28.87 -41.84 20.65
C ARG A 73 28.50 -40.38 20.91
N ASP A 74 29.19 -39.69 21.80
CA ASP A 74 28.94 -38.28 22.09
C ASP A 74 29.25 -37.39 20.87
N TRP A 75 30.37 -37.63 20.18
CA TRP A 75 30.68 -36.94 18.92
C TRP A 75 29.65 -37.23 17.82
N GLN A 76 29.17 -38.46 17.71
CA GLN A 76 28.11 -38.83 16.78
C GLN A 76 26.78 -38.12 17.12
N ASN A 77 26.43 -38.05 18.40
CA ASN A 77 25.24 -37.34 18.88
C ASN A 77 25.34 -35.83 18.60
N ILE A 78 26.49 -35.21 18.87
CA ILE A 78 26.74 -33.80 18.53
C ILE A 78 26.63 -33.59 17.01
N GLY A 79 27.27 -34.46 16.22
CA GLY A 79 27.23 -34.39 14.76
C GLY A 79 25.81 -34.47 14.20
N SER A 80 25.01 -35.43 14.66
CA SER A 80 23.61 -35.59 14.23
C SER A 80 22.72 -34.41 14.65
N THR A 81 22.96 -33.85 15.84
CA THR A 81 22.26 -32.65 16.33
C THR A 81 22.58 -31.45 15.46
N LEU A 82 23.86 -31.23 15.16
CA LEU A 82 24.31 -30.12 14.30
C LEU A 82 23.80 -30.26 12.87
N GLU A 83 23.76 -31.48 12.32
CA GLU A 83 23.21 -31.74 10.99
C GLU A 83 21.71 -31.42 10.94
N SER A 84 20.95 -31.87 11.95
CA SER A 84 19.52 -31.59 12.06
C SER A 84 19.26 -30.09 12.19
N LEU A 85 20.04 -29.40 13.03
CA LEU A 85 19.96 -27.95 13.18
C LEU A 85 20.27 -27.23 11.86
N ARG A 86 21.30 -27.67 11.12
CA ARG A 86 21.64 -27.09 9.81
C ARG A 86 20.48 -27.24 8.83
N LYS A 87 19.91 -28.44 8.69
CA LYS A 87 18.76 -28.69 7.81
C LYS A 87 17.56 -27.80 8.17
N ALA A 88 17.22 -27.71 9.44
CA ALA A 88 16.12 -26.85 9.90
C ALA A 88 16.39 -25.35 9.59
N ARG A 89 17.66 -24.91 9.67
CA ARG A 89 18.03 -23.54 9.30
C ARG A 89 17.92 -23.30 7.80
N ASP A 90 18.38 -24.23 6.98
CA ASP A 90 18.27 -24.16 5.52
C ASP A 90 16.80 -24.14 5.08
N GLU A 91 15.95 -24.97 5.68
CA GLU A 91 14.50 -24.98 5.45
C GLU A 91 13.86 -23.63 5.82
N ASN A 92 14.19 -23.09 7.00
CA ASN A 92 13.66 -21.80 7.45
C ASN A 92 14.12 -20.63 6.56
N ILE A 93 15.34 -20.66 6.02
CA ILE A 93 15.80 -19.66 5.04
C ILE A 93 14.94 -19.72 3.77
N ASN A 94 14.73 -20.93 3.23
CA ASN A 94 13.90 -21.11 2.04
C ASN A 94 12.43 -20.70 2.28
N GLU A 95 11.90 -20.96 3.48
CA GLU A 95 10.56 -20.53 3.86
C GLU A 95 10.45 -19.00 3.91
N LEU A 96 11.43 -18.31 4.51
CA LEU A 96 11.47 -16.85 4.54
C LEU A 96 11.50 -16.24 3.14
N ASP A 97 12.32 -16.77 2.23
CA ASP A 97 12.37 -16.32 0.83
C ASP A 97 11.02 -16.52 0.12
N SER A 98 10.33 -17.62 0.41
CA SER A 98 8.99 -17.90 -0.14
C SER A 98 7.94 -16.92 0.41
N VAL A 99 7.97 -16.67 1.72
CA VAL A 99 7.08 -15.71 2.38
C VAL A 99 7.28 -14.30 1.84
N GLU A 100 8.52 -13.86 1.64
CA GLU A 100 8.81 -12.55 1.05
C GLU A 100 8.19 -12.42 -0.35
N LYS A 101 8.40 -13.42 -1.23
CA LYS A 101 7.83 -13.43 -2.58
C LYS A 101 6.30 -13.35 -2.56
N ASN A 102 5.65 -14.09 -1.65
CA ASN A 102 4.20 -14.06 -1.49
C ASN A 102 3.70 -12.69 -1.01
N ILE A 103 4.39 -12.07 -0.05
CA ILE A 103 4.06 -10.72 0.44
C ILE A 103 4.20 -9.70 -0.70
N LEU A 104 5.28 -9.74 -1.48
CA LEU A 104 5.49 -8.85 -2.62
C LEU A 104 4.42 -9.01 -3.71
N ALA A 105 3.96 -10.24 -3.96
CA ALA A 105 2.86 -10.52 -4.88
C ALA A 105 1.53 -9.93 -4.38
N GLU A 106 1.20 -10.09 -3.10
CA GLU A 106 -0.01 -9.52 -2.50
C GLU A 106 0.03 -7.98 -2.48
N ILE A 107 1.18 -7.37 -2.17
CA ILE A 107 1.37 -5.91 -2.29
C ILE A 107 1.08 -5.44 -3.73
N SER A 108 1.61 -6.16 -4.72
CA SER A 108 1.41 -5.83 -6.14
C SER A 108 -0.06 -5.95 -6.57
N LYS A 109 -0.73 -7.01 -6.12
CA LYS A 109 -2.17 -7.22 -6.35
C LYS A 109 -3.01 -6.12 -5.71
N TRP A 110 -2.68 -5.72 -4.48
CA TRP A 110 -3.35 -4.64 -3.77
C TRP A 110 -3.19 -3.28 -4.48
N LYS A 111 -1.97 -2.97 -4.96
CA LYS A 111 -1.70 -1.81 -5.82
C LYS A 111 -2.57 -1.80 -7.07
N ASN A 112 -2.68 -2.94 -7.76
CA ASN A 112 -3.48 -3.03 -8.97
C ASN A 112 -4.97 -2.83 -8.68
N GLN A 113 -5.49 -3.41 -7.59
CA GLN A 113 -6.86 -3.20 -7.15
C GLN A 113 -7.16 -1.71 -6.85
N LEU A 114 -6.24 -1.01 -6.19
CA LEU A 114 -6.34 0.43 -5.95
C LEU A 114 -6.43 1.23 -7.24
N ILE A 115 -5.54 0.97 -8.20
CA ILE A 115 -5.51 1.64 -9.50
C ILE A 115 -6.84 1.40 -10.21
N THR A 116 -7.28 0.14 -10.31
CA THR A 116 -8.55 -0.20 -10.98
C THR A 116 -9.75 0.51 -10.35
N LYS A 117 -9.89 0.49 -9.01
CA LYS A 117 -11.00 1.17 -8.33
C LYS A 117 -10.96 2.69 -8.50
N THR A 118 -9.78 3.28 -8.44
CA THR A 118 -9.61 4.73 -8.58
C THR A 118 -9.93 5.18 -10.00
N THR A 119 -9.41 4.49 -11.01
CA THR A 119 -9.70 4.77 -12.42
C THR A 119 -11.19 4.56 -12.75
N ALA A 120 -11.83 3.51 -12.23
CA ALA A 120 -13.26 3.29 -12.41
C ALA A 120 -14.10 4.43 -11.79
N SER A 121 -13.73 4.88 -10.59
CA SER A 121 -14.39 5.98 -9.90
C SER A 121 -14.22 7.30 -10.65
N GLU A 122 -13.01 7.60 -11.11
CA GLU A 122 -12.73 8.78 -11.94
C GLU A 122 -13.59 8.76 -13.22
N LYS A 123 -13.65 7.63 -13.93
CA LYS A 123 -14.46 7.48 -15.13
C LYS A 123 -15.94 7.74 -14.85
N LYS A 124 -16.48 7.17 -13.76
CA LYS A 124 -17.87 7.38 -13.34
C LYS A 124 -18.14 8.86 -13.04
N LEU A 125 -17.23 9.54 -12.34
CA LEU A 125 -17.37 10.97 -12.04
C LEU A 125 -17.35 11.84 -13.29
N LYS A 126 -16.45 11.55 -14.25
CA LYS A 126 -16.40 12.26 -15.54
C LYS A 126 -17.70 12.09 -16.32
N ILE A 127 -18.26 10.88 -16.37
CA ILE A 127 -19.55 10.60 -17.02
C ILE A 127 -20.67 11.38 -16.31
N ASN A 128 -20.73 11.34 -14.98
CA ASN A 128 -21.75 12.04 -14.22
C ASN A 128 -21.68 13.57 -14.43
N LEU A 129 -20.48 14.14 -14.43
CA LEU A 129 -20.25 15.56 -14.69
C LEU A 129 -20.71 15.93 -16.11
N SER A 130 -20.36 15.13 -17.12
CA SER A 130 -20.78 15.34 -18.50
C SER A 130 -22.30 15.29 -18.64
N ASN A 131 -22.94 14.30 -18.02
CA ASN A 131 -24.40 14.14 -18.05
C ASN A 131 -25.12 15.31 -17.35
N ALA A 132 -24.59 15.76 -16.20
CA ALA A 132 -25.14 16.92 -15.49
C ALA A 132 -25.02 18.20 -16.32
N LYS A 133 -23.88 18.39 -17.00
CA LYS A 133 -23.66 19.50 -17.92
C LYS A 133 -24.65 19.46 -19.08
N GLU A 134 -24.77 18.34 -19.80
CA GLU A 134 -25.67 18.23 -20.96
C GLU A 134 -27.13 18.48 -20.57
N LYS A 135 -27.62 17.87 -19.48
CA LYS A 135 -28.98 18.15 -18.98
C LYS A 135 -29.21 19.63 -18.70
N THR A 136 -28.20 20.31 -18.14
CA THR A 136 -28.30 21.74 -17.84
C THR A 136 -28.28 22.58 -19.13
N LEU A 137 -27.44 22.21 -20.11
CA LEU A 137 -27.40 22.86 -21.42
C LEU A 137 -28.73 22.70 -22.17
N ASP A 138 -29.36 21.54 -22.12
CA ASP A 138 -30.64 21.32 -22.78
C ASP A 138 -31.76 22.19 -22.19
N LEU A 139 -31.79 22.34 -20.87
CA LEU A 139 -32.70 23.27 -20.21
C LEU A 139 -32.45 24.72 -20.64
N LEU A 140 -31.19 25.17 -20.63
CA LEU A 140 -30.83 26.52 -21.05
C LEU A 140 -31.15 26.77 -22.53
N ARG A 141 -30.94 25.80 -23.41
CA ARG A 141 -31.29 25.88 -24.84
C ARG A 141 -32.79 26.06 -25.01
N LYS A 142 -33.60 25.30 -24.27
CA LYS A 142 -35.06 25.41 -24.31
C LYS A 142 -35.53 26.80 -23.84
N GLU A 143 -35.03 27.26 -22.70
CA GLU A 143 -35.33 28.59 -22.17
C GLU A 143 -34.93 29.69 -23.18
N ASN A 144 -33.76 29.57 -23.80
CA ASN A 144 -33.29 30.53 -24.80
C ASN A 144 -34.13 30.52 -26.08
N SER A 145 -34.65 29.35 -26.51
CA SER A 145 -35.60 29.24 -27.62
C SER A 145 -36.89 30.00 -27.30
N GLU A 146 -37.46 29.81 -26.11
CA GLU A 146 -38.67 30.50 -25.68
C GLU A 146 -38.49 32.02 -25.59
N ILE A 147 -37.31 32.49 -25.16
CA ILE A 147 -36.94 33.90 -25.15
C ILE A 147 -36.83 34.44 -26.58
N SER A 148 -36.18 33.70 -27.49
CA SER A 148 -36.03 34.10 -28.89
C SER A 148 -37.39 34.25 -29.59
N GLU A 149 -38.29 33.28 -29.41
CA GLU A 149 -39.64 33.34 -29.98
C GLU A 149 -40.41 34.58 -29.49
N LEU A 150 -40.31 34.90 -28.19
CA LEU A 150 -40.93 36.12 -27.65
C LEU A 150 -40.30 37.40 -28.19
N TYR A 151 -38.97 37.40 -28.33
CA TYR A 151 -38.25 38.54 -28.89
C TYR A 151 -38.69 38.81 -30.34
N ASP A 152 -38.78 37.77 -31.16
CA ASP A 152 -39.20 37.89 -32.57
C ASP A 152 -40.63 38.43 -32.67
N ILE A 153 -41.56 37.93 -31.84
CA ILE A 153 -42.92 38.48 -31.75
C ILE A 153 -42.90 39.97 -31.41
N VAL A 154 -42.07 40.40 -30.45
CA VAL A 154 -41.96 41.81 -30.08
C VAL A 154 -41.43 42.65 -31.24
N GLN A 155 -40.39 42.19 -31.93
CA GLN A 155 -39.81 42.92 -33.06
C GLN A 155 -40.78 43.02 -34.23
N GLU A 156 -41.46 41.94 -34.61
CA GLU A 156 -42.46 41.94 -35.68
C GLU A 156 -43.60 42.92 -35.36
N ARG A 157 -44.12 42.88 -34.13
CA ARG A 157 -45.21 43.77 -33.71
C ARG A 157 -44.77 45.22 -33.66
N LYS A 158 -43.55 45.49 -33.21
CA LYS A 158 -42.96 46.83 -33.22
C LYS A 158 -42.81 47.36 -34.64
N GLN A 159 -42.22 46.58 -35.55
CA GLN A 159 -42.02 46.96 -36.95
C GLN A 159 -43.35 47.28 -37.63
N ASN A 160 -44.37 46.43 -37.46
CA ASN A 160 -45.70 46.68 -38.02
C ASN A 160 -46.32 48.00 -37.53
N ILE A 161 -46.10 48.37 -36.26
CA ILE A 161 -46.57 49.67 -35.73
C ILE A 161 -45.78 50.83 -36.35
N GLU A 162 -44.47 50.68 -36.52
CA GLU A 162 -43.62 51.69 -37.18
C GLU A 162 -44.02 51.88 -38.64
N ASP A 163 -44.25 50.81 -39.39
CA ASP A 163 -44.69 50.85 -40.80
C ASP A 163 -46.07 51.52 -40.93
N LEU A 164 -47.03 51.15 -40.07
CA LEU A 164 -48.36 51.76 -40.03
C LEU A 164 -48.33 53.23 -39.65
N LYS A 165 -47.37 53.64 -38.82
CA LYS A 165 -47.18 55.05 -38.45
C LYS A 165 -46.67 55.87 -39.64
N GLU A 166 -45.81 55.30 -40.47
CA GLU A 166 -45.23 56.00 -41.63
C GLU A 166 -46.15 56.00 -42.86
N GLN A 167 -46.82 54.88 -43.13
CA GLN A 167 -47.49 54.62 -44.41
C GLN A 167 -48.99 54.31 -44.26
N GLY A 168 -49.46 54.04 -43.05
CA GLY A 168 -50.85 53.64 -42.77
C GLY A 168 -51.80 54.83 -42.59
N SER A 169 -53.11 54.55 -42.70
CA SER A 169 -54.13 55.53 -42.32
C SER A 169 -54.28 55.62 -40.80
N ASN A 170 -54.70 56.80 -40.30
CA ASN A 170 -54.98 57.01 -38.88
C ASN A 170 -55.94 55.96 -38.30
N ASN A 171 -56.93 55.52 -39.07
CA ASN A 171 -57.89 54.50 -38.65
C ASN A 171 -57.23 53.12 -38.48
N GLN A 172 -56.36 52.71 -39.40
CA GLN A 172 -55.62 51.44 -39.30
C GLN A 172 -54.66 51.43 -38.12
N LEU A 173 -53.94 52.53 -37.88
CA LEU A 173 -53.06 52.67 -36.73
C LEU A 173 -53.86 52.61 -35.42
N TYR A 174 -54.97 53.35 -35.33
CA TYR A 174 -55.84 53.36 -34.15
C TYR A 174 -56.39 51.96 -33.81
N LEU A 175 -56.95 51.26 -34.80
CA LEU A 175 -57.49 49.91 -34.62
C LEU A 175 -56.40 48.92 -34.20
N THR A 176 -55.24 48.94 -34.86
CA THR A 176 -54.11 48.06 -34.53
C THR A 176 -53.62 48.29 -33.11
N LEU A 177 -53.45 49.55 -32.67
CA LEU A 177 -53.04 49.86 -31.30
C LEU A 177 -54.06 49.38 -30.27
N ARG A 178 -55.36 49.46 -30.57
CA ARG A 178 -56.43 48.95 -29.68
C ARG A 178 -56.41 47.43 -29.55
N GLU A 179 -56.12 46.71 -30.63
CA GLU A 179 -56.02 45.24 -30.62
C GLU A 179 -54.76 44.74 -29.93
N GLN A 180 -53.63 45.43 -30.10
CA GLN A 180 -52.33 45.05 -29.54
C GLN A 180 -52.24 45.16 -28.01
N GLY A 181 -53.11 45.97 -27.37
CA GLY A 181 -53.05 46.23 -25.93
C GLY A 181 -53.08 44.97 -25.05
N LYS A 182 -53.87 43.95 -25.43
CA LYS A 182 -53.91 42.66 -24.71
C LYS A 182 -52.65 41.82 -24.96
N GLY A 183 -52.11 41.84 -26.17
CA GLY A 183 -50.88 41.13 -26.53
C GLY A 183 -49.65 41.69 -25.80
N LEU A 184 -49.56 43.01 -25.67
CA LEU A 184 -48.49 43.68 -24.94
C LEU A 184 -48.45 43.29 -23.46
N GLN A 185 -49.62 43.25 -22.81
CA GLN A 185 -49.72 42.82 -21.40
C GLN A 185 -49.30 41.36 -21.22
N TYR A 186 -49.68 40.47 -22.14
CA TYR A 186 -49.29 39.07 -22.09
C TYR A 186 -47.76 38.89 -22.21
N VAL A 187 -47.13 39.52 -23.21
CA VAL A 187 -45.68 39.43 -23.42
C VAL A 187 -44.93 40.04 -22.24
N PHE A 188 -45.37 41.19 -21.72
CA PHE A 188 -44.77 41.84 -20.57
C PHE A 188 -44.82 40.94 -19.33
N LYS A 189 -45.97 40.33 -19.02
CA LYS A 189 -46.11 39.39 -17.90
C LYS A 189 -45.22 38.16 -18.07
N LYS A 190 -45.12 37.62 -19.28
CA LYS A 190 -44.26 36.46 -19.57
C LYS A 190 -42.78 36.80 -19.42
N ALA A 191 -42.33 37.95 -19.92
CA ALA A 191 -40.96 38.44 -19.76
C ALA A 191 -40.59 38.71 -18.29
N GLN A 192 -41.51 39.29 -17.51
CA GLN A 192 -41.34 39.45 -16.06
C GLN A 192 -41.17 38.10 -15.36
N ASN A 193 -42.03 37.12 -15.67
CA ASN A 193 -41.94 35.78 -15.09
C ASN A 193 -40.59 35.12 -15.41
N MET A 194 -40.14 35.19 -16.67
CA MET A 194 -38.83 34.66 -17.09
C MET A 194 -37.67 35.35 -16.37
N THR A 195 -37.76 36.67 -16.17
CA THR A 195 -36.74 37.44 -15.44
C THR A 195 -36.68 37.02 -13.97
N LEU A 196 -37.83 36.83 -13.33
CA LEU A 196 -37.92 36.39 -11.93
C LEU A 196 -37.44 34.94 -11.74
N SER A 197 -37.64 34.08 -12.74
CA SER A 197 -37.22 32.69 -12.70
C SER A 197 -35.79 32.46 -13.17
N TYR A 198 -35.10 33.48 -13.69
CA TYR A 198 -33.74 33.35 -14.22
C TYR A 198 -32.76 32.84 -13.16
N LYS A 199 -32.08 31.74 -13.48
CA LYS A 199 -31.02 31.16 -12.65
C LYS A 199 -29.77 30.98 -13.47
N LYS A 200 -28.64 31.43 -12.93
CA LYS A 200 -27.35 31.12 -13.50
C LYS A 200 -27.01 29.67 -13.16
N ALA A 201 -26.71 28.89 -14.20
CA ALA A 201 -26.16 27.56 -14.05
C ALA A 201 -24.68 27.64 -13.65
N ASP A 202 -24.27 26.82 -12.68
CA ASP A 202 -22.88 26.65 -12.28
C ASP A 202 -22.56 25.17 -12.04
N LEU A 203 -21.34 24.77 -12.37
CA LEU A 203 -20.85 23.41 -12.17
C LEU A 203 -19.89 23.41 -10.99
N LYS A 204 -20.22 22.63 -9.95
CA LYS A 204 -19.39 22.51 -8.76
C LYS A 204 -19.01 21.05 -8.51
N PHE A 205 -17.74 20.83 -8.22
CA PHE A 205 -17.24 19.56 -7.71
C PHE A 205 -16.96 19.69 -6.22
N LYS A 206 -17.46 18.76 -5.41
CA LYS A 206 -17.14 18.66 -3.98
C LYS A 206 -16.67 17.24 -3.69
N SER A 207 -15.46 17.10 -3.18
CA SER A 207 -15.00 15.83 -2.62
C SER A 207 -15.66 15.60 -1.26
N LYS A 208 -16.21 14.41 -1.05
CA LYS A 208 -16.79 13.99 0.23
C LYS A 208 -15.74 13.17 0.99
N GLY A 209 -14.75 13.86 1.56
CA GLY A 209 -13.88 13.31 2.61
C GLY A 209 -12.61 12.58 2.17
N ASN A 210 -11.87 12.08 3.18
CA ASN A 210 -10.61 11.37 3.06
C ASN A 210 -10.85 9.86 2.86
N ILE A 211 -10.14 9.24 1.90
CA ILE A 211 -10.19 7.80 1.66
C ILE A 211 -9.47 7.10 2.82
N LYS A 212 -10.24 6.52 3.75
CA LYS A 212 -9.70 5.78 4.91
C LYS A 212 -9.55 4.27 4.65
N ASN A 213 -10.29 3.72 3.68
CA ASN A 213 -10.23 2.30 3.32
C ASN A 213 -10.57 2.12 1.82
N ILE A 214 -10.09 1.04 1.19
CA ILE A 214 -10.36 0.71 -0.22
C ILE A 214 -11.84 0.42 -0.46
N GLY A 215 -12.52 -0.17 0.53
CA GLY A 215 -13.97 -0.39 0.47
C GLY A 215 -14.77 0.91 0.38
N SER A 216 -14.25 2.01 0.93
CA SER A 216 -14.92 3.32 0.94
C SER A 216 -14.63 4.19 -0.29
N ILE A 217 -13.84 3.71 -1.26
CA ILE A 217 -13.59 4.43 -2.53
C ILE A 217 -14.88 4.60 -3.35
N GLU A 218 -15.87 3.74 -3.14
CA GLU A 218 -17.14 3.76 -3.87
C GLU A 218 -18.05 4.97 -3.50
N GLU A 219 -17.79 5.67 -2.39
CA GLU A 219 -18.63 6.76 -1.85
C GLU A 219 -17.93 8.14 -1.76
N VAL A 220 -16.81 8.37 -2.43
CA VAL A 220 -15.91 9.51 -2.11
C VAL A 220 -16.34 10.85 -2.73
N SER A 221 -17.25 10.88 -3.70
CA SER A 221 -17.68 12.16 -4.26
C SER A 221 -19.02 12.09 -4.98
N GLU A 222 -19.71 13.23 -4.93
CA GLU A 222 -20.97 13.46 -5.63
C GLU A 222 -20.81 14.76 -6.42
N ALA A 223 -21.03 14.70 -7.73
CA ALA A 223 -21.05 15.87 -8.59
C ALA A 223 -22.50 16.29 -8.81
N CYS A 224 -22.84 17.53 -8.48
CA CYS A 224 -24.16 18.10 -8.74
C CYS A 224 -24.03 19.42 -9.50
N ALA A 225 -24.93 19.62 -10.47
CA ALA A 225 -25.18 20.94 -11.04
C ALA A 225 -26.07 21.73 -10.07
N ILE A 226 -25.73 22.99 -9.81
CA ILE A 226 -26.51 23.87 -8.94
C ILE A 226 -26.93 25.08 -9.75
N GLN A 227 -28.24 25.35 -9.77
CA GLN A 227 -28.80 26.57 -10.34
C GLN A 227 -28.99 27.59 -9.22
N ASN A 228 -28.29 28.72 -9.29
CA ASN A 228 -28.42 29.81 -8.30
C ASN A 228 -29.20 30.98 -8.89
N SER A 229 -30.18 31.50 -8.14
CA SER A 229 -30.91 32.73 -8.49
C SER A 229 -30.05 33.96 -8.23
N LEU A 230 -30.06 34.94 -9.14
CA LEU A 230 -29.22 36.13 -9.04
C LEU A 230 -29.96 37.47 -9.02
N VAL A 231 -31.29 37.50 -9.09
CA VAL A 231 -31.99 38.79 -9.23
C VAL A 231 -32.96 39.02 -8.07
N LYS A 232 -32.62 39.97 -7.19
CA LYS A 232 -33.63 40.74 -6.45
C LYS A 232 -34.22 41.75 -7.45
N PRO A 233 -35.54 41.80 -7.65
CA PRO A 233 -36.14 42.80 -8.52
C PRO A 233 -35.80 44.19 -7.96
N LYS A 234 -35.23 45.07 -8.80
CA LYS A 234 -35.30 46.51 -8.54
C LYS A 234 -36.79 46.87 -8.65
N GLN A 235 -37.39 47.17 -7.50
CA GLN A 235 -38.71 47.79 -7.46
C GLN A 235 -38.62 49.12 -8.21
N ALA A 236 -39.47 49.27 -9.23
CA ALA A 236 -39.74 50.54 -9.88
C ALA A 236 -40.65 51.38 -8.99
#